data_AF-A0A7Y8HZR2-F1
#
_entry.id   AF-A0A7Y8HZR2-F1
#
_cell.length_a   1.000
_cell.length_b   1.000
_cell.length_c   1.000
_cell.angle_alpha   90.00
_cell.angle_beta   90.00
_cell.angle_gamma   90.00
#
_symmetry.space_group_name_H-M   'P 1'
#
loop_
_entity.id
_entity.type
_entity.pdbx_description
1 polymer ?
#
loop_
_entity_poly.entity_id
_entity_poly.type
_entity_poly.pdbx_seq_one_letter_code
_entity_poly.pdbx_strand_id
1 'polypeptide(L)'
;MRLYCGACLLAGVIAFGIACAQAPSAASKTLSSEELAKLLETPGKVFFLDVREPEEIARLGSVKGYVNIPLSRIDSRLSEIPKDKLIVTL
;
A
#
# COMPACT_ATOMS: atom_id res chain seq x y z
N MET A 1 31.88 36.16 24.28
CA MET A 1 33.27 36.41 23.84
C MET A 1 34.17 35.36 24.49
N ARG A 2 34.45 34.23 23.78
CA ARG A 2 35.49 33.20 24.08
C ARG A 2 35.33 32.46 25.43
N LEU A 3 35.68 31.19 25.66
CA LEU A 3 36.48 30.17 24.96
C LEU A 3 36.24 28.80 25.67
N TYR A 4 35.98 27.74 24.90
CA TYR A 4 36.43 26.32 24.97
C TYR A 4 36.67 25.53 26.29
N CYS A 5 36.63 24.20 26.10
CA CYS A 5 37.28 23.10 26.86
C CYS A 5 36.36 22.43 27.90
N GLY A 6 36.09 21.12 27.91
CA GLY A 6 36.58 19.95 27.19
C GLY A 6 35.86 18.69 27.74
N ALA A 7 36.08 17.55 27.09
CA ALA A 7 35.61 16.19 27.43
C ALA A 7 34.08 15.95 27.24
N CYS A 8 33.56 15.20 26.25
CA CYS A 8 34.04 13.97 25.64
C CYS A 8 34.74 13.06 26.65
N LEU A 9 33.96 12.28 27.42
CA LEU A 9 34.12 10.83 27.56
C LEU A 9 33.11 10.24 28.55
N LEU A 10 32.44 9.17 28.10
CA LEU A 10 32.04 7.97 28.84
C LEU A 10 30.85 8.02 29.81
N ALA A 11 29.70 7.55 29.31
CA ALA A 11 28.90 6.42 29.82
C ALA A 11 27.48 6.61 29.25
N GLY A 12 26.79 5.65 28.67
CA GLY A 12 26.86 4.21 28.72
C GLY A 12 25.47 3.75 28.27
N VAL A 13 25.44 2.65 27.55
CA VAL A 13 24.31 2.09 26.81
C VAL A 13 23.07 1.86 27.69
N ILE A 14 21.90 1.72 27.04
CA ILE A 14 20.66 1.06 27.49
C ILE A 14 19.53 2.02 27.90
N ALA A 15 18.75 2.45 26.89
CA ALA A 15 17.29 2.46 26.96
C ALA A 15 16.71 2.77 25.57
N PHE A 16 17.10 2.00 24.55
CA PHE A 16 16.29 1.88 23.34
C PHE A 16 15.11 0.94 23.68
N GLY A 17 14.21 1.48 24.52
CA GLY A 17 12.96 0.85 24.89
C GLY A 17 12.11 0.74 23.64
N ILE A 18 11.95 -0.49 23.21
CA ILE A 18 11.18 -0.97 22.07
C ILE A 18 9.76 -0.39 22.15
N ALA A 19 9.52 0.72 21.44
CA ALA A 19 8.20 1.04 20.97
C ALA A 19 7.94 0.13 19.77
N CYS A 20 7.47 -1.09 20.02
CA CYS A 20 6.73 -1.84 19.00
C CYS A 20 5.50 -1.02 18.67
N ALA A 21 5.64 -0.09 17.72
CA ALA A 21 4.53 0.60 17.10
C ALA A 21 3.65 -0.49 16.48
N GLN A 22 2.50 -0.71 17.11
CA GLN A 22 1.44 -1.51 16.52
C GLN A 22 1.08 -0.83 15.20
N ALA A 23 1.49 -1.43 14.09
CA ALA A 23 1.05 -0.98 12.78
C ALA A 23 -0.49 -1.06 12.79
N PRO A 24 -1.21 0.04 12.56
CA PRO A 24 -2.66 -0.03 12.44
C PRO A 24 -2.97 -0.99 11.28
N SER A 25 -3.66 -2.09 11.59
CA SER A 25 -4.18 -2.99 10.56
C SER A 25 -5.07 -2.12 9.67
N ALA A 26 -4.60 -1.85 8.45
CA ALA A 26 -5.30 -0.99 7.52
C ALA A 26 -6.70 -1.58 7.29
N ALA A 27 -7.72 -0.93 7.84
CA ALA A 27 -9.10 -1.33 7.64
C ALA A 27 -9.47 -1.02 6.18
N SER A 28 -9.51 -2.06 5.33
CA SER A 28 -10.01 -1.93 3.97
C SER A 28 -11.53 -1.74 4.00
N LYS A 29 -12.04 -0.70 3.32
CA LYS A 29 -13.48 -0.51 3.16
C LYS A 29 -13.99 -1.45 2.06
N THR A 30 -14.97 -2.29 2.37
CA THR A 30 -15.72 -3.04 1.36
C THR A 30 -16.65 -2.09 0.60
N LEU A 31 -16.62 -2.17 -0.73
CA LEU A 31 -17.46 -1.34 -1.61
C LEU A 31 -18.68 -2.13 -2.08
N SER A 32 -19.83 -1.47 -2.17
CA SER A 32 -21.00 -2.01 -2.86
C SER A 32 -20.83 -1.93 -4.39
N SER A 33 -21.64 -2.70 -5.11
CA SER A 33 -21.66 -2.65 -6.58
C SER A 33 -22.00 -1.25 -7.11
N GLU A 34 -22.91 -0.52 -6.46
CA GLU A 34 -23.27 0.85 -6.83
C GLU A 34 -22.12 1.84 -6.56
N GLU A 35 -21.37 1.66 -5.47
CA GLU A 35 -20.19 2.47 -5.19
C GLU A 35 -19.09 2.23 -6.22
N LEU A 36 -18.86 0.96 -6.59
CA LEU A 36 -17.89 0.59 -7.62
C LEU A 36 -18.27 1.20 -8.98
N ALA A 37 -19.55 1.16 -9.36
CA ALA A 37 -20.04 1.76 -10.60
C ALA A 37 -19.71 3.26 -10.68
N LYS A 38 -19.94 4.02 -9.60
CA LYS A 38 -19.60 5.46 -9.53
C LYS A 38 -18.10 5.73 -9.67
N LEU A 39 -17.27 4.83 -9.13
CA LEU A 39 -15.81 4.95 -9.26
C LEU A 39 -15.35 4.70 -10.71
N LEU A 40 -16.00 3.78 -11.43
CA LEU A 40 -15.72 3.52 -12.84
C LEU A 40 -16.05 4.73 -13.74
N GLU A 41 -17.01 5.56 -13.34
CA GLU A 41 -17.36 6.81 -14.02
C GLU A 41 -16.35 7.95 -13.76
N THR A 42 -15.41 7.76 -12.83
CA THR A 42 -14.40 8.77 -12.45
C THR A 42 -13.00 8.36 -12.92
N PRO A 43 -12.65 8.57 -14.21
CA PRO A 43 -11.37 8.14 -14.75
C PRO A 43 -10.19 8.85 -14.08
N GLY A 44 -9.11 8.11 -13.85
CA GLY A 44 -7.79 8.64 -13.46
C GLY A 44 -7.53 8.78 -11.97
N LYS A 45 -8.56 8.70 -11.11
CA LYS A 45 -8.41 8.79 -9.64
C LYS A 45 -8.26 7.45 -8.93
N VAL A 46 -8.72 6.36 -9.57
CA VAL A 46 -8.76 5.02 -8.98
C VAL A 46 -7.86 4.09 -9.78
N PHE A 47 -7.13 3.24 -9.06
CA PHE A 47 -6.37 2.13 -9.62
C PHE A 47 -7.11 0.83 -9.33
N PHE A 48 -7.68 0.22 -10.37
CA PHE A 48 -8.37 -1.06 -10.27
C PHE A 48 -7.36 -2.18 -10.40
N LEU A 49 -7.18 -2.94 -9.32
CA LEU A 49 -6.23 -4.04 -9.23
C LEU A 49 -6.99 -5.36 -9.13
N ASP A 50 -6.93 -6.18 -10.16
CA ASP A 50 -7.56 -7.49 -10.15
C ASP A 50 -6.53 -8.55 -9.74
N VAL A 51 -6.74 -9.17 -8.58
CA VAL A 51 -5.76 -10.09 -7.97
C VAL A 51 -6.03 -11.56 -8.29
N ARG A 52 -7.05 -11.83 -9.12
CA ARG A 52 -7.42 -13.17 -9.57
C ARG A 52 -6.40 -13.74 -10.55
N GLU A 53 -6.47 -15.05 -10.78
CA GLU A 53 -5.60 -15.70 -11.75
C GLU A 53 -6.02 -15.32 -13.19
N PRO A 54 -5.07 -15.22 -14.14
CA PRO A 54 -5.36 -14.72 -15.49
C PRO A 54 -6.41 -15.55 -16.24
N GLU A 55 -6.52 -16.85 -15.93
CA GLU A 55 -7.52 -17.74 -16.54
C GLU A 55 -8.94 -17.38 -16.12
N GLU A 56 -9.15 -16.91 -14.90
CA GLU A 56 -10.46 -16.44 -14.43
C GLU A 56 -10.87 -15.17 -15.17
N ILE A 57 -9.92 -14.26 -15.39
CA ILE A 57 -10.12 -13.03 -16.15
C ILE A 57 -10.47 -13.34 -17.60
N ALA A 58 -9.76 -14.29 -18.22
CA ALA A 58 -10.04 -14.69 -19.59
C ALA A 58 -11.45 -15.28 -19.78
N ARG A 59 -12.01 -15.90 -18.73
CA ARG A 59 -13.34 -16.53 -18.75
C ARG A 59 -14.47 -15.59 -18.34
N LEU A 60 -14.25 -14.77 -17.31
CA LEU A 60 -15.30 -13.96 -16.66
C LEU A 60 -15.22 -12.47 -17.02
N GLY A 61 -14.08 -12.04 -17.55
CA GLY A 61 -13.77 -10.62 -17.74
C GLY A 61 -13.44 -9.90 -16.44
N SER A 62 -13.16 -8.61 -16.58
CA SER A 62 -12.92 -7.68 -15.48
C SER A 62 -13.44 -6.29 -15.87
N VAL A 63 -13.31 -5.32 -14.96
CA VAL A 63 -13.76 -3.94 -15.19
C VAL A 63 -12.86 -3.21 -16.18
N LYS A 64 -13.36 -2.15 -16.81
CA LYS A 64 -12.57 -1.36 -17.76
C LYS A 64 -11.39 -0.68 -17.06
N GLY A 65 -10.19 -0.80 -17.65
CA GLY A 65 -8.99 -0.13 -17.15
C GLY A 65 -8.31 -0.80 -15.95
N TYR A 66 -8.69 -2.03 -15.63
CA TYR A 66 -8.01 -2.85 -14.62
C TYR A 66 -6.57 -3.19 -14.98
N VAL A 67 -5.77 -3.46 -13.95
CA VAL A 67 -4.47 -4.09 -14.05
C VAL A 67 -4.52 -5.43 -13.32
N ASN A 68 -4.12 -6.51 -13.98
CA ASN A 68 -4.05 -7.84 -13.36
C ASN A 68 -2.66 -8.10 -12.76
N ILE A 69 -2.63 -8.28 -11.45
CA ILE A 69 -1.46 -8.75 -10.71
C ILE A 69 -1.96 -9.90 -9.81
N PRO A 70 -1.78 -11.16 -10.24
CA PRO A 70 -2.24 -12.30 -9.45
C PRO A 70 -1.65 -12.25 -8.04
N LEU A 71 -2.43 -12.67 -7.05
CA LEU A 71 -2.02 -12.63 -5.64
C LEU A 71 -0.68 -13.36 -5.42
N SER A 72 -0.46 -14.46 -6.15
CA SER A 72 0.77 -15.26 -6.14
C SER A 72 2.04 -14.51 -6.63
N ARG A 73 1.87 -13.38 -7.33
CA ARG A 73 2.95 -12.60 -7.95
C ARG A 73 3.09 -11.20 -7.32
N ILE A 74 2.18 -10.82 -6.41
CA ILE A 74 2.03 -9.44 -5.97
C ILE A 74 3.30 -8.89 -5.32
N ASP A 75 3.98 -9.70 -4.49
CA ASP A 75 5.20 -9.30 -3.78
C ASP A 75 6.31 -8.84 -4.73
N SER A 76 6.48 -9.54 -5.86
CA SER A 76 7.47 -9.22 -6.88
C SER A 76 7.10 -8.02 -7.76
N ARG A 77 5.83 -7.62 -7.74
CA ARG A 77 5.25 -6.60 -8.63
C ARG A 77 4.68 -5.40 -7.87
N LEU A 78 4.98 -5.26 -6.57
CA LEU A 78 4.55 -4.13 -5.74
C LEU A 78 4.94 -2.76 -6.34
N SER A 79 6.04 -2.69 -7.10
CA SER A 79 6.49 -1.47 -7.78
C SER A 79 5.54 -0.98 -8.87
N GLU A 80 4.68 -1.83 -9.40
CA GLU A 80 3.68 -1.47 -10.42
C GLU A 80 2.44 -0.80 -9.81
N ILE A 81 2.25 -0.93 -8.49
CA ILE A 81 1.09 -0.41 -7.79
C ILE A 81 1.35 1.05 -7.38
N PRO A 82 0.59 2.03 -7.92
CA PRO A 82 0.76 3.43 -7.56
C PRO A 82 0.37 3.65 -6.10
N LYS A 83 1.21 4.40 -5.38
CA LYS A 83 1.01 4.72 -3.95
C LYS A 83 0.21 6.01 -3.73
N ASP A 84 0.01 6.78 -4.79
CA ASP A 84 -0.66 8.09 -4.82
C ASP A 84 -2.13 8.02 -5.24
N LYS A 85 -2.64 6.81 -5.51
CA LYS A 85 -4.02 6.59 -5.97
C LYS A 85 -4.81 5.73 -5.00
N LEU A 86 -6.13 5.88 -5.03
CA LEU A 86 -7.02 4.93 -4.35
C LEU A 86 -6.95 3.58 -5.06
N ILE A 87 -6.58 2.53 -4.33
CA ILE A 87 -6.52 1.17 -4.84
C ILE A 87 -7.84 0.47 -4.53
N VAL A 88 -8.47 -0.09 -5.55
CA VAL A 88 -9.66 -0.95 -5.42
C VAL A 88 -9.29 -2.33 -5.93
N THR A 89 -9.29 -3.31 -5.04
CA THR A 89 -9.02 -4.71 -5.38
C THR A 89 -10.28 -5.40 -5.88
N LEU A 90 -10.14 -6.24 -6.90
CA LEU A 90 -11.20 -7.03 -7.53
C LEU A 90 -10.89 -8.52 -7.47
#